data_AF-A0A7S2JI40-F1
#
_entry.id   AF-A0A7S2JI40-F1
#
_cell.length_a   1.000
_cell.length_b   1.000
_cell.length_c   1.000
_cell.angle_alpha   90.00
_cell.angle_beta   90.00
_cell.angle_gamma   90.00
#
_symmetry.space_group_name_H-M   'P 1'
#
loop_
_entity.id
_entity.type
_entity.pdbx_description
1 polymer ?
#
loop_
_entity_poly.entity_id
_entity_poly.type
_entity_poly.pdbx_seq_one_letter_code
_entity_poly.pdbx_strand_id
1 'polypeptide(L)'
;GDSVSAVAFNHDGSLVATGSEDKKLRLVEVASGAVIREVEHGDWVLAVAFNHDGSLVATGSEDKKLRLVEVASGAVIREVEHGGSVLAVAFNYNGTLVATGSEDKRFRLVKVASGAVVREVDYVERVTSVAFNHDG
;
A
#
# COMPACT_ATOMS: atom_id res chain seq x y z
N GLY A 1 15.71 -1.09 17.34
CA GLY A 1 14.89 -1.79 16.35
C GLY A 1 13.74 -0.86 16.06
N ASP A 2 13.57 -0.51 14.80
CA ASP A 2 12.49 0.37 14.37
C ASP A 2 11.15 -0.36 14.42
N SER A 3 10.05 0.38 14.61
CA SER A 3 8.74 -0.23 14.78
C SER A 3 8.19 -0.73 13.44
N VAL A 4 7.52 -1.89 13.47
CA VAL A 4 6.72 -2.37 12.33
C VAL A 4 5.35 -1.72 12.44
N SER A 5 5.04 -0.82 11.51
CA SER A 5 3.82 -0.02 11.48
C SER A 5 2.67 -0.69 10.73
N ALA A 6 2.97 -1.60 9.79
CA ALA A 6 1.94 -2.27 9.00
C ALA A 6 2.35 -3.68 8.59
N VAL A 7 1.37 -4.58 8.47
CA VAL A 7 1.56 -5.98 8.05
C VAL A 7 0.38 -6.44 7.20
N ALA A 8 0.65 -7.17 6.12
CA ALA A 8 -0.37 -7.84 5.30
C ALA A 8 0.14 -9.18 4.79
N PHE A 9 -0.71 -10.21 4.84
CA PHE A 9 -0.46 -11.47 4.14
C PHE A 9 -1.05 -11.40 2.73
N ASN A 10 -0.42 -12.08 1.78
CA ASN A 10 -1.06 -12.37 0.50
C ASN A 10 -2.14 -13.46 0.68
N HIS A 11 -2.96 -13.69 -0.35
CA HIS A 11 -4.15 -14.54 -0.22
C HIS A 11 -3.85 -16.01 0.13
N ASP A 12 -2.76 -16.58 -0.42
CA ASP A 12 -2.35 -17.96 -0.15
C ASP A 12 -1.50 -18.11 1.12
N GLY A 13 -1.15 -17.01 1.78
CA GLY A 13 -0.35 -16.97 3.01
C GLY A 13 1.13 -17.33 2.83
N SER A 14 1.63 -17.44 1.59
CA SER A 14 3.04 -17.73 1.32
C SER A 14 3.96 -16.54 1.56
N LEU A 15 3.43 -15.32 1.46
CA LEU A 15 4.16 -14.06 1.62
C LEU A 15 3.52 -13.16 2.67
N VAL A 16 4.37 -12.44 3.40
CA VAL A 16 3.97 -11.30 4.22
C VAL A 16 4.71 -10.04 3.76
N ALA A 17 3.98 -8.95 3.65
CA ALA A 17 4.50 -7.61 3.42
C ALA A 17 4.51 -6.86 4.75
N THR A 18 5.62 -6.20 5.07
CA THR A 18 5.75 -5.36 6.26
C THR A 18 6.20 -3.96 5.90
N GLY A 19 5.54 -2.96 6.47
CA GLY A 19 5.96 -1.56 6.46
C GLY A 19 6.53 -1.17 7.82
N SER A 20 7.56 -0.33 7.84
CA SER A 20 8.31 -0.01 9.05
C SER A 20 8.75 1.46 9.10
N GLU A 21 9.04 1.93 10.32
CA GLU A 21 9.60 3.26 10.60
C GLU A 21 11.06 3.40 10.11
N ASP A 22 11.74 2.28 9.80
CA ASP A 22 13.02 2.28 9.06
C ASP A 22 12.88 2.60 7.57
N LYS A 23 11.69 3.05 7.15
CA LYS A 23 11.35 3.53 5.80
C LYS A 23 11.39 2.44 4.75
N LYS A 24 11.26 1.17 5.13
CA LYS A 24 11.31 0.05 4.20
C LYS A 24 9.99 -0.71 4.16
N LEU A 25 9.59 -1.07 2.94
CA LEU A 25 8.72 -2.21 2.68
C LEU A 25 9.60 -3.46 2.57
N ARG A 26 9.22 -4.55 3.25
CA ARG A 26 9.84 -5.87 3.04
C ARG A 26 8.79 -6.89 2.64
N LEU A 27 9.13 -7.72 1.66
CA LEU A 27 8.39 -8.93 1.33
C LEU A 27 9.15 -10.13 1.88
N VAL A 28 8.49 -10.93 2.70
CA VAL A 28 9.10 -12.05 3.41
C VAL A 28 8.38 -13.34 3.04
N GLU A 29 9.14 -14.36 2.69
CA GLU A 29 8.62 -15.71 2.52
C GLU A 29 8.31 -16.32 3.88
N VAL A 30 7.05 -16.71 4.11
CA VAL A 30 6.58 -17.16 5.42
C VAL A 30 7.24 -18.46 5.86
N ALA A 31 7.48 -19.38 4.92
CA ALA A 31 8.05 -20.70 5.23
C ALA A 31 9.51 -20.63 5.71
N SER A 32 10.31 -19.72 5.17
CA SER A 32 11.75 -19.60 5.47
C SER A 32 12.07 -18.43 6.38
N GLY A 33 11.19 -17.42 6.47
CA GLY A 33 11.48 -16.13 7.09
C GLY A 33 12.43 -15.25 6.27
N ALA A 34 12.77 -15.63 5.03
CA ALA A 34 13.70 -14.88 4.21
C ALA A 34 13.05 -13.62 3.63
N VAL A 35 13.75 -12.49 3.74
CA VAL A 35 13.38 -11.26 3.02
C VAL A 35 13.72 -11.46 1.55
N ILE A 36 12.70 -11.56 0.70
CA ILE A 36 12.88 -11.75 -0.75
C ILE A 36 12.94 -10.41 -1.49
N ARG A 37 12.30 -9.36 -0.99
CA ARG A 37 12.37 -8.00 -1.56
C ARG A 37 12.42 -6.97 -0.45
N GLU A 38 13.12 -5.88 -0.71
CA GLU A 38 13.17 -4.69 0.13
C GLU A 38 13.02 -3.46 -0.78
N VAL A 39 12.15 -2.52 -0.40
CA VAL A 39 11.88 -1.29 -1.15
C VAL A 39 11.95 -0.11 -0.22
N GLU A 40 12.79 0.87 -0.56
CA GLU A 40 12.99 2.10 0.19
C GLU A 40 11.86 3.11 -0.04
N HIS A 41 11.47 3.80 1.02
CA HIS A 41 10.57 4.94 1.03
C HIS A 41 11.31 6.19 1.51
N GLY A 42 10.76 7.37 1.23
CA GLY A 42 11.31 8.63 1.76
C GLY A 42 11.08 8.78 3.27
N ASP A 43 10.07 8.09 3.81
CA ASP A 43 9.70 8.11 5.21
C ASP A 43 8.93 6.85 5.64
N TRP A 44 8.42 6.82 6.87
CA TRP A 44 7.74 5.67 7.46
C TRP A 44 6.68 5.06 6.54
N VAL A 45 6.61 3.72 6.50
CA VAL A 45 5.62 2.99 5.71
C VAL A 45 4.42 2.65 6.60
N LEU A 46 3.35 3.43 6.52
CA LEU A 46 2.23 3.39 7.46
C LEU A 46 1.17 2.34 7.12
N ALA A 47 1.06 1.95 5.85
CA ALA A 47 0.04 1.01 5.40
C ALA A 47 0.58 0.11 4.29
N VAL A 48 0.17 -1.16 4.29
CA VAL A 48 0.52 -2.15 3.27
C VAL A 48 -0.70 -3.00 2.94
N ALA A 49 -0.88 -3.37 1.67
CA ALA A 49 -1.93 -4.29 1.23
C ALA A 49 -1.46 -5.07 -0.01
N PHE A 50 -1.75 -6.37 -0.06
CA PHE A 50 -1.65 -7.15 -1.30
C PHE A 50 -2.90 -6.98 -2.15
N ASN A 51 -2.76 -7.06 -3.46
CA ASN A 51 -3.89 -7.36 -4.33
C ASN A 51 -4.25 -8.85 -4.24
N HIS A 52 -5.42 -9.25 -4.75
CA HIS A 52 -5.94 -10.60 -4.54
C HIS A 52 -5.07 -11.72 -5.14
N ASP A 53 -4.48 -11.50 -6.32
CA ASP A 53 -3.59 -12.47 -6.97
C ASP A 53 -2.15 -12.46 -6.40
N GLY A 54 -1.85 -11.55 -5.47
CA GLY A 54 -0.54 -11.44 -4.82
C GLY A 54 0.58 -10.92 -5.72
N SER A 55 0.30 -10.45 -6.92
CA SER A 55 1.33 -9.91 -7.84
C SER A 55 1.77 -8.48 -7.48
N LEU A 56 0.93 -7.73 -6.76
CA LEU A 56 1.19 -6.34 -6.38
C LEU A 56 1.03 -6.11 -4.88
N VAL A 57 1.84 -5.18 -4.36
CA VAL A 57 1.66 -4.58 -3.04
C VAL A 57 1.44 -3.08 -3.19
N ALA A 58 0.43 -2.56 -2.51
CA ALA A 58 0.22 -1.13 -2.33
C ALA A 58 0.76 -0.72 -0.97
N THR A 59 1.41 0.44 -0.92
CA THR A 59 1.96 0.99 0.31
C THR A 59 1.59 2.46 0.45
N GLY A 60 1.19 2.87 1.65
CA GLY A 60 1.05 4.27 2.04
C GLY A 60 2.18 4.69 2.99
N SER A 61 2.67 5.93 2.88
CA SER A 61 3.81 6.42 3.65
C SER A 61 3.66 7.88 4.10
N GLU A 62 4.40 8.25 5.15
CA GLU A 62 4.59 9.63 5.60
C GLU A 62 5.30 10.51 4.57
N ASP A 63 6.00 9.92 3.60
CA ASP A 63 6.53 10.65 2.44
C ASP A 63 5.46 11.12 1.45
N LYS A 64 4.19 10.93 1.82
CA LYS A 64 2.98 11.36 1.12
C LYS A 64 2.75 10.65 -0.20
N LYS A 65 3.36 9.49 -0.42
CA LYS A 65 3.17 8.73 -1.65
C LYS A 65 2.41 7.43 -1.39
N LEU A 66 1.48 7.14 -2.29
CA LEU A 66 1.07 5.78 -2.60
C LEU A 66 2.11 5.19 -3.56
N ARG A 67 2.62 3.99 -3.27
CA ARG A 67 3.40 3.20 -4.23
C ARG A 67 2.71 1.88 -4.52
N LEU A 68 2.78 1.46 -5.79
CA LEU A 68 2.43 0.10 -6.22
C LEU A 68 3.70 -0.61 -6.61
N VAL A 69 3.97 -1.74 -5.96
CA VAL A 69 5.20 -2.51 -6.07
C VAL A 69 4.88 -3.86 -6.68
N GLU A 70 5.60 -4.23 -7.74
CA GLU A 70 5.52 -5.58 -8.31
C GLU A 70 6.29 -6.56 -7.42
N VAL A 71 5.62 -7.60 -6.93
CA VAL A 71 6.19 -8.59 -6.00
C VAL A 71 7.35 -9.35 -6.63
N ALA A 72 7.20 -9.73 -7.90
CA ALA A 72 8.19 -10.53 -8.61
C ALA A 72 9.53 -9.80 -8.79
N SER A 73 9.55 -8.48 -8.97
CA SER A 73 10.78 -7.71 -9.21
C SER A 73 11.20 -6.81 -8.05
N GLY A 74 10.26 -6.45 -7.16
CA GLY A 74 10.43 -5.36 -6.20
C GLY A 74 10.36 -3.97 -6.84
N ALA A 75 10.02 -3.86 -8.13
CA ALA A 75 9.98 -2.58 -8.82
C ALA A 75 8.74 -1.76 -8.40
N VAL A 76 8.95 -0.47 -8.13
CA VAL A 76 7.86 0.50 -7.99
C VAL A 76 7.31 0.79 -9.38
N ILE A 77 6.14 0.27 -9.71
CA ILE A 77 5.52 0.46 -11.02
C ILE A 77 4.69 1.73 -11.08
N ARG A 78 4.16 2.22 -9.94
CA ARG A 78 3.41 3.47 -9.87
C ARG A 78 3.72 4.20 -8.57
N GLU A 79 3.73 5.52 -8.65
CA GLU A 79 3.80 6.43 -7.52
C GLU A 79 2.74 7.52 -7.70
N VAL A 80 1.99 7.81 -6.63
CA VAL A 80 0.94 8.84 -6.64
C VAL A 80 1.10 9.73 -5.41
N GLU A 81 1.25 11.03 -5.66
CA GLU A 81 1.47 12.06 -4.63
C GLU A 81 0.17 12.46 -3.92
N HIS A 82 0.24 12.60 -2.60
CA HIS A 82 -0.80 13.13 -1.72
C HIS A 82 -0.36 14.44 -1.05
N GLY A 83 -1.32 15.20 -0.52
CA GLY A 83 -1.02 16.42 0.24
C GLY A 83 -0.43 16.17 1.64
N GLY A 84 -0.57 14.94 2.14
CA GLY A 84 -0.20 14.50 3.49
C GLY A 84 0.02 12.99 3.53
N SER A 85 0.37 12.47 4.69
CA SER A 85 0.72 11.05 4.87
C SER A 85 -0.40 10.15 4.38
N VAL A 86 -0.06 9.05 3.70
CA VAL A 86 -1.03 8.05 3.25
C VAL A 86 -1.19 7.01 4.35
N LEU A 87 -2.31 7.09 5.07
CA LEU A 87 -2.56 6.36 6.32
C LEU A 87 -3.16 4.97 6.09
N ALA A 88 -3.84 4.78 4.96
CA ALA A 88 -4.54 3.53 4.67
C ALA A 88 -4.55 3.27 3.16
N VAL A 89 -4.42 2.00 2.78
CA VAL A 89 -4.49 1.52 1.41
C VAL A 89 -5.30 0.23 1.35
N ALA A 90 -6.07 0.03 0.29
CA ALA A 90 -6.77 -1.22 0.02
C ALA A 90 -6.87 -1.44 -1.49
N PHE A 91 -6.75 -2.68 -1.95
CA PHE A 91 -7.11 -3.06 -3.32
C PHE A 91 -8.58 -3.47 -3.39
N ASN A 92 -9.21 -3.22 -4.54
CA ASN A 92 -10.44 -3.92 -4.87
C ASN A 92 -10.14 -5.37 -5.31
N TYR A 93 -11.18 -6.22 -5.35
CA TYR A 93 -10.99 -7.66 -5.58
C TYR A 93 -10.23 -7.99 -6.88
N ASN A 94 -10.56 -7.31 -7.99
CA ASN A 94 -9.91 -7.55 -9.28
C ASN A 94 -8.56 -6.84 -9.45
N GLY A 95 -8.07 -6.12 -8.43
CA GLY A 95 -6.77 -5.44 -8.43
C GLY A 95 -6.64 -4.28 -9.42
N THR A 96 -7.74 -3.74 -9.95
CA THR A 96 -7.70 -2.63 -10.92
C THR A 96 -7.73 -1.25 -10.26
N LEU A 97 -8.19 -1.18 -9.01
CA LEU A 97 -8.28 0.04 -8.21
C LEU A 97 -7.59 -0.13 -6.87
N VAL A 98 -7.01 0.97 -6.39
CA VAL A 98 -6.55 1.14 -5.01
C VAL A 98 -7.31 2.30 -4.37
N ALA A 99 -7.88 2.05 -3.21
CA ALA A 99 -8.40 3.08 -2.33
C ALA A 99 -7.30 3.57 -1.40
N THR A 100 -7.26 4.88 -1.16
CA THR A 100 -6.32 5.49 -0.21
C THR A 100 -7.03 6.44 0.74
N GLY A 101 -6.63 6.43 2.00
CA GLY A 101 -6.97 7.45 2.99
C GLY A 101 -5.73 8.23 3.42
N SER A 102 -5.84 9.56 3.57
CA SER A 102 -4.70 10.43 3.85
C SER A 102 -4.99 11.52 4.89
N GLU A 103 -3.92 12.03 5.49
CA GLU A 103 -3.91 13.23 6.32
C GLU A 103 -4.28 14.51 5.57
N ASP A 104 -4.21 14.51 4.24
CA ASP A 104 -4.73 15.62 3.42
C ASP A 104 -6.26 15.70 3.40
N LYS A 105 -6.93 14.86 4.19
CA LYS A 105 -8.38 14.78 4.37
C LYS A 105 -9.10 14.29 3.12
N ARG A 106 -8.39 13.59 2.22
CA ARG A 106 -8.98 13.04 1.00
C ARG A 106 -9.00 11.53 1.03
N PHE A 107 -10.13 11.01 0.58
CA PHE A 107 -10.24 9.66 0.05
C PHE A 107 -9.98 9.71 -1.47
N ARG A 108 -9.21 8.76 -1.99
CA ARG A 108 -9.03 8.61 -3.45
C ARG A 108 -9.23 7.17 -3.89
N LEU A 109 -9.77 7.02 -5.10
CA LEU A 109 -9.67 5.80 -5.90
C LEU A 109 -8.67 6.04 -7.03
N VAL A 110 -7.66 5.17 -7.10
CA VAL A 110 -6.55 5.25 -8.04
C VAL A 110 -6.59 4.04 -8.97
N LYS A 111 -6.51 4.26 -10.28
CA LYS A 111 -6.42 3.19 -11.27
C LYS A 111 -5.00 2.61 -11.30
N VAL A 112 -4.86 1.32 -10.98
CA VAL A 112 -3.55 0.63 -10.91
C VAL A 112 -2.78 0.74 -12.22
N ALA A 113 -3.46 0.53 -13.35
CA ALA A 113 -2.83 0.53 -14.67
C ALA A 113 -2.22 1.88 -15.07
N SER A 114 -2.66 3.01 -14.52
CA SER A 114 -2.20 4.34 -14.95
C SER A 114 -1.70 5.24 -13.82
N GLY A 115 -1.97 4.91 -12.55
CA GLY A 115 -1.79 5.82 -11.43
C GLY A 115 -2.78 7.00 -11.42
N ALA A 116 -3.77 7.00 -12.30
CA ALA A 116 -4.73 8.09 -12.39
C ALA A 116 -5.73 8.05 -11.23
N VAL A 117 -5.96 9.18 -10.58
CA VAL A 117 -7.05 9.35 -9.61
C VAL A 117 -8.37 9.42 -10.38
N VAL A 118 -9.24 8.42 -10.21
CA VAL A 118 -10.54 8.33 -10.88
C VAL A 118 -11.70 8.83 -10.03
N ARG A 119 -11.49 8.94 -8.71
CA ARG A 119 -12.43 9.57 -7.78
C ARG A 119 -11.66 10.17 -6.61
N GLU A 120 -12.11 11.33 -6.15
CA GLU A 120 -11.61 12.00 -4.96
C GLU A 120 -12.80 12.51 -4.16
N VAL A 121 -12.72 12.43 -2.83
CA VAL A 121 -13.74 12.96 -1.90
C VAL A 121 -13.02 13.65 -0.74
N ASP A 122 -13.37 14.90 -0.49
CA ASP A 122 -12.85 15.67 0.65
C ASP A 122 -13.66 15.40 1.93
N TYR A 123 -12.96 15.34 3.06
CA TYR A 123 -13.51 15.21 4.40
C TYR A 123 -13.04 16.37 5.30
N VAL A 124 -13.69 16.55 6.45
CA VAL A 124 -13.29 17.57 7.44
C VAL A 124 -12.04 17.16 8.22
N GLU A 125 -11.83 15.85 8.37
CA GLU A 125 -10.69 15.25 9.09
C GLU A 125 -9.98 14.22 8.23
N ARG A 126 -8.80 13.77 8.68
CA ARG A 126 -7.99 12.74 8.00
C ARG A 126 -8.78 11.45 7.78
N VAL A 127 -8.51 10.78 6.67
CA VAL A 127 -9.10 9.46 6.37
C VAL A 127 -8.15 8.38 6.87
N THR A 128 -8.51 7.70 7.96
CA THR A 128 -7.64 6.76 8.67
C THR A 128 -7.80 5.30 8.24
N SER A 129 -8.86 4.97 7.50
CA SER A 129 -9.13 3.60 7.06
C SER A 129 -9.92 3.62 5.76
N VAL A 130 -9.68 2.62 4.92
CA VAL A 130 -10.38 2.37 3.66
C VAL A 130 -10.54 0.87 3.46
N ALA A 131 -11.62 0.47 2.80
CA ALA A 131 -11.87 -0.92 2.43
C ALA A 131 -12.75 -0.96 1.17
N PHE A 132 -12.67 -2.07 0.44
CA PHE A 132 -13.64 -2.43 -0.59
C PHE A 132 -14.56 -3.52 -0.05
N ASN A 133 -15.82 -3.51 -0.49
CA ASN A 133 -16.69 -4.67 -0.41
C ASN A 133 -16.15 -5.80 -1.32
N HIS A 134 -16.65 -7.02 -1.12
CA HIS A 134 -16.18 -8.19 -1.88
C HIS A 134 -16.53 -8.11 -3.38
N ASP A 135 -17.56 -7.34 -3.74
CA ASP A 135 -18.04 -7.20 -5.12
C ASP A 135 -17.41 -6.03 -5.90
N GLY A 136 -16.58 -5.21 -5.23
CA GLY A 136 -15.90 -4.05 -5.83
C GLY A 136 -16.56 -2.71 -5.55
#